data_AF-A0A937NDW3-F1
#
_entry.id   AF-A0A937NDW3-F1
#
_cell.length_a   1.000
_cell.length_b   1.000
_cell.length_c   1.000
_cell.angle_alpha   90.00
_cell.angle_beta   90.00
_cell.angle_gamma   90.00
#
_symmetry.space_group_name_H-M   'P 1'
#
loop_
_entity.id
_entity.type
_entity.pdbx_description
1 polymer ?
#
loop_
_entity_poly.entity_id
_entity_poly.type
_entity_poly.pdbx_seq_one_letter_code
_entity_poly.pdbx_strand_id
1 'polypeptide(L)'
;MKQRNVAKTLVLLIIGVVAVDARMCSALAQDRASREVFLSETRLDTLKQRIEQRTEPTYSAWLDLKSRAAGLLDRQPHAPEHWCVPGYYRDAAGHSQAKQGLQDDADAVYELALCWRMTGDERYGRSAVRLIDGWVNTVQSTSLKDDSTLSFSYHFPAMIFGADILASWPGFSADRQDAFRRFCRETALPLNTMNRSNNWGNWGLVLVLACARYLDDDELLNRGEQRWKELLDRQIDKNGHLHHEVRRSGGMRGIWYLRVGNGL
;
A
#
# COMPACT_ATOMS: atom_id res chain seq x y z
N MET A 1 51.47 10.99 38.94
CA MET A 1 51.24 10.30 37.65
C MET A 1 49.92 9.49 37.63
N LYS A 2 48.77 10.07 38.05
CA LYS A 2 47.47 9.33 38.15
C LYS A 2 46.25 10.02 37.51
N GLN A 3 46.31 11.30 37.14
CA GLN A 3 45.15 12.03 36.57
C GLN A 3 44.95 11.86 35.06
N ARG A 4 45.95 11.36 34.31
CA ARG A 4 45.87 11.24 32.84
C ARG A 4 44.99 10.08 32.33
N ASN A 5 44.65 9.10 33.17
CA ASN A 5 43.86 7.93 32.77
C ASN A 5 42.34 8.14 32.92
N VAL A 6 41.89 8.89 33.94
CA VAL A 6 40.45 9.10 34.19
C VAL A 6 39.79 9.90 33.06
N ALA A 7 40.46 10.93 32.55
CA ALA A 7 39.95 11.72 31.44
C ALA A 7 39.84 10.91 30.12
N LYS A 8 40.79 9.99 29.85
CA LYS A 8 40.72 9.12 28.67
C LYS A 8 39.58 8.11 28.78
N THR A 9 39.37 7.51 29.96
CA THR A 9 38.27 6.58 30.20
C THR A 9 36.90 7.26 30.10
N LEU A 10 36.77 8.50 30.61
CA LEU A 10 35.51 9.26 30.52
C LEU A 10 35.18 9.67 29.07
N VAL A 11 36.17 10.10 28.29
CA VAL A 11 36.00 10.45 26.86
C VAL A 11 35.63 9.23 26.02
N LEU A 12 36.25 8.08 26.28
CA LEU A 12 35.90 6.80 25.61
C LEU A 12 34.47 6.34 25.96
N LEU A 13 34.01 6.56 27.19
CA LEU A 13 32.64 6.22 27.60
C LEU A 13 31.60 7.11 26.90
N ILE A 14 31.86 8.43 26.81
CA ILE A 14 30.98 9.39 26.14
C ILE A 14 30.91 9.10 24.63
N ILE A 15 32.05 8.86 23.98
CA ILE A 15 32.08 8.49 22.56
C ILE A 15 31.36 7.16 22.32
N GLY A 16 31.51 6.18 23.23
CA GLY A 16 30.83 4.89 23.17
C GLY A 16 29.30 5.02 23.26
N VAL A 17 28.79 5.83 24.20
CA VAL A 17 27.35 6.09 24.34
C VAL A 17 26.80 6.82 23.11
N VAL A 18 27.47 7.87 22.64
CA VAL A 18 27.05 8.63 21.44
C VAL A 18 27.06 7.75 20.18
N ALA A 19 28.03 6.85 20.04
CA ALA A 19 28.10 5.93 18.91
C ALA A 19 27.01 4.84 18.95
N VAL A 20 26.60 4.39 20.15
CA VAL A 20 25.46 3.47 20.31
C VAL A 20 24.14 4.18 19.98
N ASP A 21 23.93 5.40 20.50
CA ASP A 21 22.75 6.20 20.21
C ASP A 21 22.62 6.52 18.71
N ALA A 22 23.71 6.88 18.04
CA ALA A 22 23.69 7.13 16.60
C ALA A 22 23.37 5.87 15.77
N ARG A 23 23.88 4.70 16.19
CA ARG A 23 23.57 3.41 15.54
C ARG A 23 22.12 2.98 15.77
N MET A 24 21.59 3.18 16.98
CA MET A 24 20.18 2.91 17.26
C MET A 24 19.27 3.87 16.48
N CYS A 25 19.56 5.17 16.46
CA CYS A 25 18.83 6.14 15.64
C CYS A 25 18.89 5.79 14.14
N SER A 26 20.05 5.37 13.63
CA SER A 26 20.19 4.94 12.23
C SER A 26 19.41 3.65 11.94
N ALA A 27 19.41 2.66 12.82
CA ALA A 27 18.65 1.43 12.65
C ALA A 27 17.13 1.67 12.73
N LEU A 28 16.69 2.53 13.67
CA LEU A 28 15.30 2.95 13.77
C LEU A 28 14.87 3.80 12.57
N ALA A 29 15.75 4.64 12.02
CA ALA A 29 15.46 5.41 10.81
C ALA A 29 15.37 4.51 9.56
N GLN A 30 16.23 3.48 9.47
CA GLN A 30 16.22 2.51 8.38
C GLN A 30 14.96 1.62 8.40
N ASP A 31 14.50 1.20 9.58
CA ASP A 31 13.26 0.44 9.77
C ASP A 31 11.99 1.29 9.46
N ARG A 32 12.14 2.60 9.32
CA ARG A 32 11.04 3.56 9.17
C ARG A 32 11.08 4.32 7.85
N ALA A 33 11.98 3.94 6.94
CA ALA A 33 12.00 4.45 5.59
C ALA A 33 10.87 3.83 4.75
N SER A 34 10.56 4.49 3.63
CA SER A 34 9.78 3.85 2.56
C SER A 34 10.44 2.53 2.16
N ARG A 35 9.63 1.50 1.99
CA ARG A 35 10.05 0.14 1.58
C ARG A 35 9.90 -0.07 0.08
N GLU A 36 9.53 1.00 -0.63
CA GLU A 36 9.31 1.04 -2.06
C GLU A 36 8.29 -0.02 -2.49
N VAL A 37 7.15 -0.09 -1.78
CA VAL A 37 6.12 -1.12 -1.97
C VAL A 37 5.58 -1.09 -3.41
N PHE A 38 5.35 0.12 -3.93
CA PHE A 38 4.87 0.32 -5.30
C PHE A 38 5.69 1.34 -6.08
N LEU A 39 6.06 2.46 -5.46
CA LEU A 39 6.90 3.49 -6.06
C LEU A 39 8.24 3.56 -5.33
N SER A 40 9.33 3.50 -6.09
CA SER A 40 10.66 3.79 -5.58
C SER A 40 10.89 5.29 -5.41
N GLU A 41 11.89 5.64 -4.60
CA GLU A 41 12.30 7.04 -4.42
C GLU A 41 12.68 7.69 -5.75
N THR A 42 13.43 6.97 -6.60
CA THR A 42 13.76 7.41 -7.96
C THR A 42 12.53 7.72 -8.81
N ARG A 43 11.45 6.92 -8.69
CA ARG A 43 10.20 7.17 -9.43
C ARG A 43 9.47 8.39 -8.89
N LEU A 44 9.44 8.58 -7.56
CA LEU A 44 8.85 9.76 -6.94
C LEU A 44 9.58 11.04 -7.35
N ASP A 45 10.92 11.02 -7.37
CA ASP A 45 11.74 12.15 -7.81
C ASP A 45 11.53 12.45 -9.30
N THR A 46 11.44 11.42 -10.13
CA THR A 46 11.12 11.58 -11.56
C THR A 46 9.75 12.24 -11.77
N LEU A 47 8.74 11.83 -11.00
CA LEU A 47 7.41 12.45 -11.05
C LEU A 47 7.48 13.92 -10.63
N LYS A 48 8.18 14.22 -9.53
CA LYS A 48 8.35 15.58 -9.03
C LYS A 48 9.04 16.50 -10.05
N GLN A 49 10.13 16.03 -10.65
CA GLN A 49 10.84 16.77 -11.70
C GLN A 49 9.93 17.06 -12.90
N ARG A 50 9.16 16.07 -13.35
CA ARG A 50 8.20 16.25 -14.46
C ARG A 50 7.09 17.23 -14.10
N ILE A 51 6.63 17.26 -12.85
CA ILE A 51 5.66 18.25 -12.36
C ILE A 51 6.25 19.67 -12.39
N GLU A 52 7.47 19.85 -11.86
CA GLU A 52 8.17 21.13 -11.82
C GLU A 52 8.44 21.68 -13.23
N GLN A 53 8.80 20.79 -14.16
CA GLN A 53 9.04 21.12 -15.57
C GLN A 53 7.76 21.19 -16.41
N ARG A 54 6.59 20.93 -15.82
CA ARG A 54 5.30 20.88 -16.52
C ARG A 54 5.30 19.93 -17.73
N THR A 55 5.96 18.78 -17.60
CA THR A 55 6.07 17.79 -18.68
C THR A 55 4.78 17.00 -18.82
N GLU A 56 4.19 17.00 -20.02
CA GLU A 56 2.98 16.23 -20.31
C GLU A 56 3.27 14.74 -20.59
N PRO A 57 2.30 13.83 -20.34
CA PRO A 57 0.96 14.07 -19.77
C PRO A 57 0.95 14.16 -18.22
N THR A 58 2.11 14.13 -17.58
CA THR A 58 2.24 14.05 -16.11
C THR A 58 1.73 15.30 -15.42
N TYR A 59 1.95 16.47 -16.02
CA TYR A 59 1.53 17.74 -15.43
C TYR A 59 0.00 17.87 -15.39
N SER A 60 -0.70 17.56 -16.48
CA SER A 60 -2.17 17.56 -16.48
C SER A 60 -2.75 16.57 -15.46
N ALA A 61 -2.22 15.35 -15.39
CA ALA A 61 -2.65 14.35 -14.41
C ALA A 61 -2.38 14.80 -12.96
N TRP A 62 -1.28 15.53 -12.73
CA TRP A 62 -0.96 16.10 -11.42
C TRP A 62 -1.96 17.19 -10.99
N LEU A 63 -2.39 18.06 -11.91
CA LEU A 63 -3.39 19.08 -11.60
C LEU A 63 -4.72 18.44 -11.16
N ASP A 64 -5.15 17.40 -11.87
CA ASP A 64 -6.36 16.64 -11.52
C ASP A 64 -6.23 15.94 -10.17
N LEU A 65 -5.10 15.28 -9.92
CA LEU A 65 -4.80 14.65 -8.63
C LEU A 65 -4.83 15.67 -7.49
N LYS A 66 -4.14 16.80 -7.66
CA LYS A 66 -4.06 17.85 -6.63
C LYS A 66 -5.43 18.45 -6.32
N SER A 67 -6.26 18.65 -7.34
CA SER A 67 -7.63 19.14 -7.19
C SER A 67 -8.49 18.16 -6.38
N ARG A 68 -8.45 16.88 -6.72
CA ARG A 68 -9.19 15.82 -5.99
C ARG A 68 -8.71 15.70 -4.55
N ALA A 69 -7.39 15.64 -4.33
CA ALA A 69 -6.80 15.57 -3.00
C ALA A 69 -7.16 16.78 -2.11
N ALA A 70 -7.30 17.99 -2.69
CA ALA A 70 -7.75 19.16 -1.94
C ALA A 70 -9.18 18.98 -1.41
N GLY A 71 -10.06 18.32 -2.18
CA GLY A 71 -11.42 17.97 -1.74
C GLY A 71 -11.48 16.85 -0.68
N LEU A 72 -10.38 16.14 -0.43
CA LEU A 72 -10.31 15.04 0.54
C LEU A 72 -9.78 15.47 1.91
N LEU A 73 -9.38 16.74 2.08
CA LEU A 73 -8.70 17.22 3.29
C LEU A 73 -9.53 17.03 4.57
N ASP A 74 -10.86 17.13 4.51
CA ASP A 74 -11.75 16.96 5.67
C ASP A 74 -12.47 15.61 5.72
N ARG A 75 -12.13 14.69 4.80
CA ARG A 75 -12.72 13.35 4.71
C ARG A 75 -12.58 12.60 6.03
N GLN A 76 -13.68 12.04 6.53
CA GLN A 76 -13.70 11.15 7.69
C GLN A 76 -13.55 9.69 7.24
N PRO A 77 -12.97 8.80 8.07
CA PRO A 77 -12.89 7.38 7.76
C PRO A 77 -14.26 6.73 7.75
N HIS A 78 -14.45 5.77 6.84
CA HIS A 78 -15.67 4.97 6.66
C HIS A 78 -15.46 3.51 7.05
N ALA A 79 -14.49 3.25 7.92
CA ALA A 79 -14.20 1.92 8.42
C ALA A 79 -15.38 1.35 9.23
N PRO A 80 -15.87 0.14 8.93
CA PRO A 80 -16.89 -0.51 9.75
C PRO A 80 -16.27 -1.26 10.94
N GLU A 81 -17.03 -1.47 12.01
CA GLU A 81 -16.58 -2.34 13.12
C GLU A 81 -16.45 -3.81 12.68
N HIS A 82 -17.35 -4.26 11.81
CA HIS A 82 -17.33 -5.59 11.19
C HIS A 82 -17.25 -5.47 9.67
N TRP A 83 -16.13 -5.91 9.07
CA TRP A 83 -15.99 -5.95 7.63
C TRP A 83 -16.71 -7.17 7.03
N CYS A 84 -17.77 -6.91 6.27
CA CYS A 84 -18.51 -7.92 5.53
C CYS A 84 -19.06 -7.33 4.23
N VAL A 85 -18.80 -7.99 3.11
CA VAL A 85 -19.36 -7.64 1.80
C VAL A 85 -20.23 -8.81 1.31
N PRO A 86 -21.55 -8.62 1.22
CA PRO A 86 -22.44 -9.67 0.71
C PRO A 86 -22.14 -9.95 -0.76
N GLY A 87 -22.48 -11.14 -1.26
CA GLY A 87 -22.25 -11.50 -2.65
C GLY A 87 -23.07 -10.62 -3.60
N TYR A 88 -22.43 -10.07 -4.64
CA TYR A 88 -23.06 -9.10 -5.55
C TYR A 88 -24.42 -9.54 -6.11
N TYR A 89 -24.54 -10.81 -6.53
CA TYR A 89 -25.79 -11.33 -7.13
C TYR A 89 -26.91 -11.58 -6.12
N ARG A 90 -26.60 -11.57 -4.81
CA ARG A 90 -27.59 -11.69 -3.73
C ARG A 90 -28.10 -10.33 -3.29
N ASP A 91 -27.19 -9.35 -3.18
CA ASP A 91 -27.50 -7.99 -2.76
C ASP A 91 -26.50 -7.00 -3.39
N ALA A 92 -26.83 -6.49 -4.57
CA ALA A 92 -25.95 -5.59 -5.31
C ALA A 92 -25.78 -4.22 -4.62
N ALA A 93 -26.84 -3.72 -3.97
CA ALA A 93 -26.81 -2.43 -3.29
C ALA A 93 -25.96 -2.53 -2.01
N GLY A 94 -26.21 -3.53 -1.17
CA GLY A 94 -25.43 -3.78 0.03
C GLY A 94 -23.97 -4.15 -0.28
N HIS A 95 -23.72 -4.92 -1.33
CA HIS A 95 -22.35 -5.17 -1.81
C HIS A 95 -21.62 -3.86 -2.13
N SER A 96 -22.25 -2.99 -2.91
CA SER A 96 -21.64 -1.72 -3.33
C SER A 96 -21.39 -0.82 -2.13
N GLN A 97 -22.37 -0.65 -1.25
CA GLN A 97 -22.25 0.18 -0.04
C GLN A 97 -21.17 -0.35 0.90
N ALA A 98 -21.12 -1.67 1.13
CA ALA A 98 -20.18 -2.28 2.08
C ALA A 98 -18.72 -2.10 1.64
N LYS A 99 -18.42 -2.26 0.34
CA LYS A 99 -17.05 -2.14 -0.14
C LYS A 99 -16.61 -0.70 -0.39
N GLN A 100 -17.55 0.21 -0.65
CA GLN A 100 -17.24 1.58 -1.09
C GLN A 100 -16.45 2.36 -0.06
N GLY A 101 -16.73 2.17 1.24
CA GLY A 101 -15.95 2.80 2.30
C GLY A 101 -14.46 2.47 2.22
N LEU A 102 -14.12 1.20 1.99
CA LEU A 102 -12.71 0.79 1.83
C LEU A 102 -12.10 1.34 0.55
N GLN A 103 -12.82 1.22 -0.57
CA GLN A 103 -12.35 1.70 -1.86
C GLN A 103 -11.98 3.19 -1.78
N ASP A 104 -12.94 4.01 -1.37
CA ASP A 104 -12.79 5.47 -1.40
C ASP A 104 -11.75 5.95 -0.37
N ASP A 105 -11.65 5.31 0.80
CA ASP A 105 -10.65 5.68 1.81
C ASP A 105 -9.23 5.24 1.41
N ALA A 106 -9.07 4.04 0.85
CA ALA A 106 -7.76 3.54 0.41
C ALA A 106 -7.21 4.36 -0.77
N ASP A 107 -8.07 4.69 -1.74
CA ASP A 107 -7.72 5.58 -2.86
C ASP A 107 -7.37 6.98 -2.33
N ALA A 108 -8.17 7.53 -1.40
CA ALA A 108 -7.89 8.82 -0.78
C ALA A 108 -6.55 8.85 -0.04
N VAL A 109 -6.22 7.79 0.72
CA VAL A 109 -4.91 7.68 1.40
C VAL A 109 -3.77 7.77 0.39
N TYR A 110 -3.85 7.05 -0.72
CA TYR A 110 -2.81 7.07 -1.74
C TYR A 110 -2.65 8.45 -2.40
N GLU A 111 -3.77 9.09 -2.74
CA GLU A 111 -3.77 10.41 -3.37
C GLU A 111 -3.23 11.50 -2.46
N LEU A 112 -3.69 11.52 -1.21
CA LEU A 112 -3.22 12.44 -0.18
C LEU A 112 -1.72 12.22 0.10
N ALA A 113 -1.26 10.97 0.17
CA ALA A 113 0.15 10.66 0.35
C ALA A 113 1.03 11.15 -0.82
N LEU A 114 0.58 10.96 -2.06
CA LEU A 114 1.26 11.51 -3.24
C LEU A 114 1.28 13.04 -3.20
N CYS A 115 0.16 13.70 -2.88
CA CYS A 115 0.14 15.15 -2.79
C CYS A 115 1.05 15.69 -1.68
N TRP A 116 1.09 15.03 -0.51
CA TRP A 116 2.07 15.33 0.54
C TRP A 116 3.49 15.20 0.00
N ARG A 117 3.83 14.09 -0.66
CA ARG A 117 5.19 13.84 -1.17
C ARG A 117 5.64 14.87 -2.19
N MET A 118 4.76 15.30 -3.09
CA MET A 118 5.09 16.26 -4.15
C MET A 118 5.15 17.71 -3.66
N THR A 119 4.37 18.07 -2.62
CA THR A 119 4.22 19.46 -2.17
C THR A 119 4.89 19.79 -0.85
N GLY A 120 5.10 18.79 0.01
CA GLY A 120 5.48 18.97 1.41
C GLY A 120 4.35 19.51 2.31
N ASP A 121 3.13 19.71 1.79
CA ASP A 121 2.01 20.22 2.58
C ASP A 121 1.48 19.12 3.51
N GLU A 122 1.76 19.29 4.80
CA GLU A 122 1.39 18.35 5.85
C GLU A 122 -0.11 18.18 6.04
N ARG A 123 -0.96 19.08 5.52
CA ARG A 123 -2.42 18.89 5.58
C ARG A 123 -2.83 17.60 4.87
N TYR A 124 -2.20 17.30 3.73
CA TYR A 124 -2.47 16.04 3.02
C TYR A 124 -2.02 14.83 3.83
N GLY A 125 -0.81 14.86 4.39
CA GLY A 125 -0.28 13.79 5.23
C GLY A 125 -1.15 13.52 6.46
N ARG A 126 -1.59 14.59 7.17
CA ARG A 126 -2.48 14.48 8.34
C ARG A 126 -3.80 13.82 7.97
N SER A 127 -4.38 14.18 6.82
CA SER A 127 -5.65 13.61 6.38
C SER A 127 -5.51 12.15 5.93
N ALA A 128 -4.41 11.78 5.29
CA ALA A 128 -4.13 10.38 4.96
C ALA A 128 -3.97 9.53 6.23
N VAL A 129 -3.18 9.99 7.20
CA VAL A 129 -2.99 9.29 8.49
C VAL A 129 -4.32 9.14 9.24
N ARG A 130 -5.19 10.17 9.24
CA ARG A 130 -6.54 10.06 9.84
C ARG A 130 -7.36 8.91 9.25
N LEU A 131 -7.29 8.71 7.93
CA LEU A 131 -7.99 7.60 7.28
C LEU A 131 -7.37 6.25 7.66
N ILE A 132 -6.05 6.13 7.63
CA ILE A 132 -5.32 4.93 8.08
C ILE A 132 -5.71 4.57 9.52
N ASP A 133 -5.63 5.53 10.44
CA ASP A 133 -5.99 5.35 11.85
C ASP A 133 -7.43 4.92 12.02
N GLY A 134 -8.35 5.49 11.22
CA GLY A 134 -9.76 5.13 11.26
C GLY A 134 -9.97 3.64 10.99
N TRP A 135 -9.27 3.09 10.00
CA TRP A 135 -9.32 1.67 9.69
C TRP A 135 -8.67 0.80 10.78
N VAL A 136 -7.46 1.19 11.20
CA VAL A 136 -6.69 0.44 12.22
C VAL A 136 -7.42 0.36 13.56
N ASN A 137 -8.12 1.42 13.96
CA ASN A 137 -8.77 1.51 15.28
C ASN A 137 -10.23 1.06 15.28
N THR A 138 -10.90 1.00 14.13
CA THR A 138 -12.35 0.70 14.08
C THR A 138 -12.65 -0.75 13.73
N VAL A 139 -11.92 -1.36 12.80
CA VAL A 139 -12.21 -2.73 12.36
C VAL A 139 -11.82 -3.72 13.46
N GLN A 140 -12.82 -4.37 14.06
CA GLN A 140 -12.64 -5.34 15.15
C GLN A 140 -12.74 -6.79 14.66
N SER A 141 -13.47 -7.02 13.57
CA SER A 141 -13.64 -8.37 13.00
C SER A 141 -13.93 -8.32 11.51
N THR A 142 -13.68 -9.43 10.82
CA THR A 142 -13.85 -9.55 9.38
C THR A 142 -14.53 -10.87 9.00
N SER A 143 -15.27 -10.87 7.91
CA SER A 143 -15.88 -12.06 7.33
C SER A 143 -14.98 -12.65 6.24
N LEU A 144 -14.80 -13.97 6.25
CA LEU A 144 -14.14 -14.72 5.17
C LEU A 144 -15.13 -15.25 4.11
N LYS A 145 -16.40 -14.84 4.19
CA LYS A 145 -17.48 -15.31 3.32
C LYS A 145 -17.81 -14.29 2.23
N ASP A 146 -18.52 -14.79 1.22
CA ASP A 146 -19.01 -14.02 0.07
C ASP A 146 -17.88 -13.18 -0.57
N ASP A 147 -18.12 -11.91 -0.88
CA ASP A 147 -17.18 -11.05 -1.60
C ASP A 147 -16.24 -10.26 -0.66
N SER A 148 -16.26 -10.56 0.65
CA SER A 148 -15.50 -9.85 1.68
C SER A 148 -13.98 -9.94 1.44
N THR A 149 -13.46 -11.14 1.13
CA THR A 149 -12.02 -11.36 0.89
C THR A 149 -11.58 -10.75 -0.44
N LEU A 150 -12.40 -10.86 -1.49
CA LEU A 150 -12.09 -10.26 -2.79
C LEU A 150 -12.05 -8.73 -2.69
N SER A 151 -13.10 -8.14 -2.13
CA SER A 151 -13.24 -6.68 -2.05
C SER A 151 -12.07 -6.09 -1.25
N PHE A 152 -11.67 -6.75 -0.16
CA PHE A 152 -10.52 -6.32 0.62
C PHE A 152 -9.20 -6.47 -0.15
N SER A 153 -8.97 -7.63 -0.77
CA SER A 153 -7.78 -7.90 -1.59
C SER A 153 -7.62 -6.92 -2.76
N TYR A 154 -8.74 -6.47 -3.32
CA TYR A 154 -8.75 -5.53 -4.44
C TYR A 154 -8.44 -4.09 -4.01
N HIS A 155 -9.08 -3.61 -2.93
CA HIS A 155 -9.07 -2.18 -2.58
C HIS A 155 -7.99 -1.79 -1.56
N PHE A 156 -7.70 -2.64 -0.57
CA PHE A 156 -6.75 -2.31 0.50
C PHE A 156 -5.30 -2.02 0.05
N PRO A 157 -4.76 -2.59 -1.06
CA PRO A 157 -3.41 -2.27 -1.51
C PRO A 157 -3.12 -0.77 -1.68
N ALA A 158 -4.08 0.04 -2.13
CA ALA A 158 -3.91 1.49 -2.26
C ALA A 158 -3.58 2.16 -0.91
N MET A 159 -4.19 1.68 0.18
CA MET A 159 -3.90 2.17 1.53
C MET A 159 -2.46 1.85 1.95
N ILE A 160 -1.96 0.64 1.61
CA ILE A 160 -0.58 0.24 1.87
C ILE A 160 0.39 1.13 1.09
N PHE A 161 0.10 1.41 -0.19
CA PHE A 161 0.95 2.27 -1.02
C PHE A 161 1.04 3.69 -0.46
N GLY A 162 -0.07 4.27 -0.01
CA GLY A 162 -0.06 5.59 0.63
C GLY A 162 0.67 5.58 1.99
N ALA A 163 0.47 4.55 2.80
CA ALA A 163 1.18 4.39 4.08
C ALA A 163 2.71 4.27 3.88
N ASP A 164 3.15 3.58 2.84
CA ASP A 164 4.57 3.44 2.49
C ASP A 164 5.19 4.80 2.09
N ILE A 165 4.51 5.57 1.24
CA ILE A 165 4.96 6.93 0.88
C ILE A 165 5.10 7.80 2.14
N LEU A 166 4.12 7.72 3.06
CA LEU A 166 4.10 8.47 4.31
C LEU A 166 5.14 7.99 5.34
N ALA A 167 5.78 6.83 5.17
CA ALA A 167 6.71 6.27 6.16
C ALA A 167 7.84 7.25 6.51
N SER A 168 8.30 8.02 5.51
CA SER A 168 9.33 9.06 5.67
C SER A 168 8.84 10.35 6.35
N TRP A 169 7.53 10.51 6.58
CA TRP A 169 6.96 11.70 7.19
C TRP A 169 6.89 11.58 8.72
N PRO A 170 7.44 12.54 9.50
CA PRO A 170 7.37 12.49 10.97
C PRO A 170 5.96 12.44 11.55
N GLY A 171 4.95 12.95 10.83
CA GLY A 171 3.55 12.91 11.25
C GLY A 171 2.92 11.51 11.25
N PHE A 172 3.50 10.56 10.50
CA PHE A 172 3.16 9.14 10.61
C PHE A 172 4.13 8.47 11.61
N SER A 173 3.90 8.73 12.89
CA SER A 173 4.76 8.31 13.99
C SER A 173 4.98 6.78 14.04
N ALA A 174 6.09 6.35 14.65
CA ALA A 174 6.43 4.94 14.80
C ALA A 174 5.28 4.08 15.35
N ASP A 175 4.61 4.51 16.41
CA ASP A 175 3.47 3.76 17.00
C ASP A 175 2.32 3.54 16.01
N ARG A 176 2.08 4.50 15.11
CA ARG A 176 1.05 4.40 14.07
C ARG A 176 1.49 3.46 12.94
N GLN A 177 2.77 3.53 12.55
CA GLN A 177 3.34 2.58 11.60
C GLN A 177 3.28 1.14 12.16
N ASP A 178 3.62 0.94 13.43
CA ASP A 178 3.55 -0.37 14.09
C ASP A 178 2.11 -0.89 14.19
N ALA A 179 1.15 -0.02 14.52
CA ALA A 179 -0.26 -0.37 14.52
C ALA A 179 -0.76 -0.77 13.12
N PHE A 180 -0.35 -0.04 12.08
CA PHE A 180 -0.71 -0.38 10.70
C PHE A 180 0.00 -1.65 10.21
N ARG A 181 1.26 -1.89 10.58
CA ARG A 181 1.96 -3.17 10.32
C ARG A 181 1.24 -4.34 10.98
N ARG A 182 0.79 -4.18 12.23
CA ARG A 182 -0.02 -5.19 12.92
C ARG A 182 -1.33 -5.44 12.18
N PHE A 183 -2.03 -4.39 11.77
CA PHE A 183 -3.25 -4.49 10.99
C PHE A 183 -3.04 -5.22 9.66
N CYS A 184 -1.94 -4.93 8.94
CA CYS A 184 -1.57 -5.65 7.72
C CYS A 184 -1.37 -7.15 7.99
N ARG A 185 -0.70 -7.51 9.09
CA ARG A 185 -0.40 -8.89 9.45
C ARG A 185 -1.63 -9.66 9.94
N GLU A 186 -2.41 -9.07 10.82
CA GLU A 186 -3.46 -9.75 11.59
C GLU A 186 -4.85 -9.62 10.96
N THR A 187 -5.09 -8.56 10.17
CA THR A 187 -6.40 -8.29 9.56
C THR A 187 -6.35 -8.40 8.04
N ALA A 188 -5.41 -7.73 7.38
CA ALA A 188 -5.36 -7.68 5.92
C ALA A 188 -4.92 -9.01 5.30
N LEU A 189 -3.79 -9.57 5.75
CA LEU A 189 -3.26 -10.81 5.19
C LEU A 189 -4.26 -11.98 5.26
N PRO A 190 -5.01 -12.23 6.34
CA PRO A 190 -6.02 -13.30 6.37
C PRO A 190 -7.14 -13.16 5.33
N LEU A 191 -7.41 -11.95 4.82
CA LEU A 191 -8.42 -11.68 3.79
C LEU A 191 -7.90 -11.90 2.36
N ASN A 192 -6.63 -12.27 2.17
CA ASN A 192 -6.08 -12.48 0.85
C ASN A 192 -6.74 -13.65 0.10
N THR A 193 -6.88 -13.51 -1.21
CA THR A 193 -7.42 -14.54 -2.10
C THR A 193 -6.36 -15.22 -2.97
N MET A 194 -5.07 -15.13 -2.61
CA MET A 194 -3.93 -15.54 -3.45
C MET A 194 -3.96 -17.03 -3.84
N ASN A 195 -4.59 -17.88 -3.01
CA ASN A 195 -4.74 -19.31 -3.26
C ASN A 195 -5.72 -19.65 -4.41
N ARG A 196 -6.56 -18.70 -4.84
CA ARG A 196 -7.51 -18.89 -5.94
C ARG A 196 -6.78 -18.91 -7.29
N SER A 197 -7.30 -19.66 -8.25
CA SER A 197 -6.69 -19.82 -9.59
C SER A 197 -7.20 -18.85 -10.66
N ASN A 198 -8.29 -18.12 -10.39
CA ASN A 198 -8.88 -17.11 -11.29
C ASN A 198 -8.40 -15.70 -10.92
N ASN A 199 -9.05 -14.64 -11.44
CA ASN A 199 -8.68 -13.25 -11.11
C ASN A 199 -8.70 -12.90 -9.61
N TRP A 200 -9.44 -13.64 -8.77
CA TRP A 200 -9.36 -13.43 -7.32
C TRP A 200 -7.94 -13.73 -6.82
N GLY A 201 -7.27 -14.72 -7.41
CA GLY A 201 -5.87 -15.05 -7.13
C GLY A 201 -4.95 -13.87 -7.39
N ASN A 202 -5.18 -13.14 -8.50
CA ASN A 202 -4.38 -11.99 -8.87
C ASN A 202 -4.54 -10.84 -7.88
N TRP A 203 -5.77 -10.51 -7.46
CA TRP A 203 -6.00 -9.48 -6.45
C TRP A 203 -5.43 -9.86 -5.08
N GLY A 204 -5.59 -11.13 -4.70
CA GLY A 204 -4.97 -11.65 -3.48
C GLY A 204 -3.46 -11.59 -3.53
N LEU A 205 -2.85 -11.86 -4.69
CA LEU A 205 -1.41 -11.73 -4.91
C LEU A 205 -0.93 -10.28 -4.77
N VAL A 206 -1.65 -9.30 -5.33
CA VAL A 206 -1.33 -7.87 -5.15
C VAL A 206 -1.32 -7.50 -3.67
N LEU A 207 -2.35 -7.89 -2.92
CA LEU A 207 -2.41 -7.66 -1.48
C LEU A 207 -1.23 -8.33 -0.74
N VAL A 208 -0.93 -9.60 -1.07
CA VAL A 208 0.18 -10.32 -0.43
C VAL A 208 1.53 -9.67 -0.70
N LEU A 209 1.82 -9.29 -1.94
CA LEU A 209 3.08 -8.63 -2.30
C LEU A 209 3.19 -7.25 -1.64
N ALA A 210 2.10 -6.48 -1.61
CA ALA A 210 2.06 -5.19 -0.94
C ALA A 210 2.35 -5.32 0.57
N CYS A 211 1.68 -6.26 1.25
CA CYS A 211 1.95 -6.57 2.65
C CYS A 211 3.37 -7.10 2.87
N ALA A 212 3.85 -8.02 2.04
CA ALA A 212 5.19 -8.61 2.18
C ALA A 212 6.28 -7.54 2.13
N ARG A 213 6.22 -6.66 1.12
CA ARG A 213 7.14 -5.52 1.02
C ARG A 213 6.97 -4.56 2.20
N TYR A 214 5.74 -4.18 2.54
CA TYR A 214 5.50 -3.25 3.64
C TYR A 214 5.94 -3.79 5.00
N LEU A 215 5.91 -5.12 5.19
CA LEU A 215 6.28 -5.79 6.44
C LEU A 215 7.78 -6.17 6.51
N ASP A 216 8.54 -6.01 5.42
CA ASP A 216 9.87 -6.62 5.24
C ASP A 216 9.86 -8.15 5.47
N ASP A 217 8.85 -8.82 4.93
CA ASP A 217 8.69 -10.27 5.03
C ASP A 217 9.17 -10.95 3.73
N ASP A 218 10.46 -11.27 3.68
CA ASP A 218 11.11 -11.89 2.52
C ASP A 218 10.54 -13.29 2.23
N GLU A 219 10.12 -14.04 3.25
CA GLU A 219 9.51 -15.36 3.04
C GLU A 219 8.16 -15.23 2.32
N LEU A 220 7.32 -14.31 2.79
CA LEU A 220 6.04 -14.03 2.16
C LEU A 220 6.21 -13.46 0.75
N LEU A 221 7.23 -12.61 0.54
CA LEU A 221 7.56 -12.06 -0.77
C LEU A 221 7.94 -13.19 -1.75
N ASN A 222 8.85 -14.08 -1.34
CA ASN A 222 9.26 -15.24 -2.14
C ASN A 222 8.08 -16.16 -2.48
N ARG A 223 7.17 -16.39 -1.54
CA ARG A 223 5.93 -17.16 -1.78
C ARG A 223 5.03 -16.45 -2.80
N GLY A 224 4.90 -15.13 -2.70
CA GLY A 224 4.18 -14.31 -3.68
C GLY A 224 4.80 -14.39 -5.07
N GLU A 225 6.13 -14.31 -5.19
CA GLU A 225 6.84 -14.43 -6.45
C GLU A 225 6.66 -15.80 -7.12
N GLN A 226 6.74 -16.88 -6.33
CA GLN A 226 6.46 -18.22 -6.82
C GLN A 226 5.02 -18.31 -7.35
N ARG A 227 4.06 -17.77 -6.59
CA ARG A 227 2.66 -17.75 -7.01
C ARG A 227 2.45 -16.92 -8.27
N TRP A 228 3.11 -15.79 -8.39
CA TRP A 228 3.05 -14.94 -9.58
C TRP A 228 3.50 -15.71 -10.83
N LYS A 229 4.62 -16.43 -10.75
CA LYS A 229 5.11 -17.30 -11.84
C LYS A 229 4.09 -18.38 -12.21
N GLU A 230 3.52 -19.06 -11.20
CA GLU A 230 2.46 -20.05 -11.45
C GLU A 230 1.21 -19.46 -12.13
N LEU A 231 0.78 -18.26 -11.73
CA LEU A 231 -0.39 -17.62 -12.31
C LEU A 231 -0.11 -17.15 -13.75
N LEU A 232 1.09 -16.64 -14.04
CA LEU A 232 1.48 -16.30 -15.42
C LEU A 232 1.44 -17.52 -16.34
N ASP A 233 2.10 -18.61 -15.94
CA ASP A 233 2.15 -19.84 -16.74
C ASP A 233 0.76 -20.45 -16.97
N ARG A 234 -0.15 -20.29 -16.00
CA ARG A 234 -1.49 -20.89 -16.05
C ARG A 234 -2.56 -19.98 -16.63
N GLN A 235 -2.44 -18.66 -16.55
CA GLN A 235 -3.49 -17.76 -17.00
C GLN A 235 -3.21 -17.20 -18.39
N ILE A 236 -1.95 -17.09 -18.78
CA ILE A 236 -1.55 -16.59 -20.09
C ILE A 236 -1.19 -17.78 -20.96
N ASP A 237 -1.96 -18.02 -22.04
CA ASP A 237 -1.61 -19.06 -22.99
C ASP A 237 -0.38 -18.66 -23.83
N LYS A 238 0.14 -19.60 -24.62
CA LYS A 238 1.31 -19.38 -25.52
C LYS A 238 1.15 -18.24 -26.53
N ASN A 239 -0.07 -17.73 -26.74
CA ASN A 239 -0.37 -16.61 -27.63
C ASN A 239 -0.59 -15.30 -26.86
N GLY A 240 -0.41 -15.29 -25.53
CA GLY A 240 -0.64 -14.14 -24.68
C GLY A 240 -2.08 -14.00 -24.17
N HIS A 241 -2.96 -14.99 -24.33
CA HIS A 241 -4.38 -14.85 -23.95
C HIS A 241 -4.67 -15.24 -22.50
N LEU A 242 -5.45 -14.38 -21.81
CA LEU A 242 -6.06 -14.66 -20.51
C LEU A 242 -7.32 -15.53 -20.65
N HIS A 243 -7.16 -16.81 -20.95
CA HIS A 243 -8.26 -17.70 -21.36
C HIS A 243 -9.37 -17.88 -20.31
N HIS A 244 -9.08 -17.69 -19.01
CA HIS A 244 -10.10 -17.69 -17.96
C HIS A 244 -10.96 -16.41 -17.96
N GLU A 245 -10.42 -15.27 -18.39
CA GLU A 245 -11.16 -14.01 -18.49
C GLU A 245 -11.95 -13.95 -19.81
N VAL A 246 -11.35 -14.39 -20.92
CA VAL A 246 -12.00 -14.42 -22.25
C VAL A 246 -13.25 -15.32 -22.27
N ARG A 247 -13.28 -16.39 -21.48
CA ARG A 247 -14.42 -17.33 -21.42
C ARG A 247 -15.51 -16.93 -20.43
N ARG A 248 -15.39 -15.80 -19.73
CA ARG A 248 -16.44 -15.34 -18.79
C ARG A 248 -17.77 -15.17 -19.52
N SER A 249 -18.84 -15.68 -18.90
CA SER A 249 -20.20 -15.64 -19.45
C SER A 249 -20.31 -16.24 -20.87
N GLY A 250 -19.59 -17.33 -21.15
CA GLY A 250 -19.62 -17.98 -22.48
C GLY A 250 -18.97 -17.15 -23.60
N GLY A 251 -18.07 -16.22 -23.26
CA GLY A 251 -17.41 -15.33 -24.24
C GLY A 251 -18.07 -13.95 -24.39
N MET A 252 -19.22 -13.70 -23.75
CA MET A 252 -19.96 -12.45 -23.91
C MET A 252 -19.39 -11.27 -23.09
N ARG A 253 -18.52 -11.53 -22.10
CA ARG A 253 -17.96 -10.51 -21.19
C ARG A 253 -16.46 -10.65 -20.98
N GLY A 254 -15.75 -11.20 -21.96
CA GLY A 254 -14.29 -11.30 -21.90
C GLY A 254 -13.65 -9.93 -21.88
N ILE A 255 -12.82 -9.66 -20.86
CA ILE A 255 -11.97 -8.45 -20.82
C ILE A 255 -10.59 -8.81 -21.34
N TRP A 256 -10.12 -8.05 -22.32
CA TRP A 256 -8.78 -8.20 -22.90
C TRP A 256 -7.80 -7.34 -22.10
N TYR A 257 -6.81 -7.96 -21.47
CA TYR A 257 -5.66 -7.24 -20.91
C TYR A 257 -4.40 -7.59 -21.69
N LEU A 258 -4.36 -7.21 -22.98
CA LEU A 258 -3.11 -7.09 -23.72
C LEU A 258 -3.37 -6.29 -25.01
N ARG A 259 -2.94 -5.04 -25.06
CA ARG A 259 -2.51 -4.41 -26.31
C ARG A 259 -1.00 -4.29 -26.25
N VAL A 260 -0.31 -5.38 -26.58
CA VAL A 260 1.04 -5.27 -27.16
C VAL A 260 0.83 -5.12 -28.65
N GLY A 261 1.17 -3.95 -29.17
CA GLY A 261 1.11 -3.65 -30.59
C GLY A 261 2.02 -2.48 -30.89
N ASN A 262 3.30 -2.79 -31.09
CA ASN A 262 4.22 -1.96 -31.88
C ASN A 262 3.73 -1.98 -33.35
N GLY A 263 3.71 -0.81 -34.01
CA GLY A 263 3.64 -0.74 -35.47
C GLY A 263 2.88 0.48 -36.02
N LEU A 264 3.66 1.52 -36.34
CA LEU A 264 3.35 2.76 -37.09
C LEU A 264 2.54 3.85 -36.35
#